data_AF-A0A7K2CBD4-F1
#
_entry.id   AF-A0A7K2CBD4-F1
#
_cell.length_a   1.000
_cell.length_b   1.000
_cell.length_c   1.000
_cell.angle_alpha   90.00
_cell.angle_beta   90.00
_cell.angle_gamma   90.00
#
_symmetry.space_group_name_H-M   'P 1'
#
loop_
_entity.id
_entity.type
_entity.pdbx_description
1 polymer ?
#
loop_
_entity_poly.entity_id
_entity_poly.type
_entity_poly.pdbx_seq_one_letter_code
_entity_poly.pdbx_strand_id
1 'polypeptide(L)'
;MNNLCELLRTLPQYELLRAVGEEAQSQKLEVYAVGGFVRDAILGRPTTDIDFVTLGQGSGIQLARAISTHLGGTVAHVYPKFGTAAVRVKDVVLEFVAARRESYRKDSRKPIVEDGTLEDDLLRRDFTVNALAVSLAGELRFGELLDPFGGLMDLDAGKLRTPRPPRVTFADDPLRMIRAARFATQLSFHIDQETRKGMRQEAQRLEIVSQERITDELHKIMDSSEPSSGLKILEETGLLREFFPELSALRGVDTVAGQRHKDNFYHTLQVVDNVVATAPSDRYWLRWAALLHDVGKPLTKRFTPGSGWTFHGHEDRGSRMVPKLFRKLRLPTDERMAYVQKLVALHHRPVALVDDEVTDSAVRRLLFDAGEDIDDLMILVRADITSRNPQRVRRYLRAFDSVSRKFEEVEAKDQLRNFQPPLDGEEIMEVVGIRAGVAVGIIKHAVREAILDGKIPNEHDAASALMMQIKDDALRRAKLYEEVVLSMRVSERPAAYALKQEIMTGDLPEDHHAALEHLESMKTRLLA
;
A
#
# COMPACT_ATOMS: atom_id res chain seq x y z
N MET A 1 10.16 9.74 -37.99
CA MET A 1 9.00 10.67 -37.95
C MET A 1 9.55 11.98 -37.42
N ASN A 2 9.64 13.03 -38.24
CA ASN A 2 10.38 14.26 -37.86
C ASN A 2 9.45 15.41 -37.46
N ASN A 3 8.13 15.20 -37.60
CA ASN A 3 7.13 16.19 -37.26
C ASN A 3 5.86 15.49 -36.74
N LEU A 4 5.31 15.98 -35.64
CA LEU A 4 4.13 15.48 -34.93
C LEU A 4 2.90 16.38 -35.09
N CYS A 5 2.90 17.32 -36.03
CA CYS A 5 1.83 18.31 -36.19
C CYS A 5 0.44 17.66 -36.35
N GLU A 6 0.32 16.66 -37.24
CA GLU A 6 -0.95 15.94 -37.41
C GLU A 6 -1.38 15.21 -36.14
N LEU A 7 -0.42 14.56 -35.44
CA LEU A 7 -0.71 13.90 -34.17
C LEU A 7 -1.22 14.90 -33.13
N LEU A 8 -0.53 16.03 -32.96
CA LEU A 8 -0.90 17.07 -32.00
C LEU A 8 -2.29 17.65 -32.28
N ARG A 9 -2.69 17.78 -33.56
CA ARG A 9 -4.05 18.23 -33.95
C ARG A 9 -5.16 17.29 -33.52
N THR A 10 -4.86 16.02 -33.35
CA THR A 10 -5.86 15.03 -32.87
C THR A 10 -6.03 15.05 -31.35
N LEU A 11 -5.13 15.70 -30.62
CA LEU A 11 -5.15 15.70 -29.16
C LEU A 11 -6.21 16.65 -28.60
N PRO A 12 -6.89 16.29 -27.50
CA PRO A 12 -7.79 17.20 -26.78
C PRO A 12 -7.14 18.51 -26.34
N GLN A 13 -5.82 18.49 -26.14
CA GLN A 13 -5.01 19.63 -25.70
C GLN A 13 -4.56 20.53 -26.87
N TYR A 14 -4.95 20.25 -28.12
CA TYR A 14 -4.45 20.97 -29.30
C TYR A 14 -4.61 22.49 -29.20
N GLU A 15 -5.81 22.98 -28.87
CA GLU A 15 -6.08 24.41 -28.72
C GLU A 15 -5.21 25.06 -27.64
N LEU A 16 -4.89 24.30 -26.59
CA LEU A 16 -4.04 24.76 -25.51
C LEU A 16 -2.59 24.92 -25.97
N LEU A 17 -2.07 23.93 -26.69
CA LEU A 17 -0.72 23.97 -27.27
C LEU A 17 -0.57 25.12 -28.27
N ARG A 18 -1.61 25.36 -29.08
CA ARG A 18 -1.65 26.46 -30.04
C ARG A 18 -1.60 27.81 -29.33
N ALA A 19 -2.44 28.01 -28.31
CA ALA A 19 -2.45 29.25 -27.52
C ALA A 19 -1.09 29.50 -26.83
N VAL A 20 -0.43 28.46 -26.32
CA VAL A 20 0.93 28.55 -25.76
C VAL A 20 1.94 28.98 -26.81
N GLY A 21 1.89 28.41 -28.02
CA GLY A 21 2.76 28.79 -29.13
C GLY A 21 2.57 30.23 -29.58
N GLU A 22 1.32 30.68 -29.73
CA GLU A 22 0.96 32.05 -30.11
C GLU A 22 1.43 33.07 -29.07
N GLU A 23 1.23 32.78 -27.78
CA GLU A 23 1.67 33.64 -26.68
C GLU A 23 3.19 33.74 -26.61
N ALA A 24 3.90 32.62 -26.76
CA ALA A 24 5.36 32.61 -26.79
C ALA A 24 5.89 33.42 -27.99
N GLN A 25 5.26 33.29 -29.16
CA GLN A 25 5.63 34.05 -30.36
C GLN A 25 5.44 35.56 -30.18
N SER A 26 4.35 36.00 -29.56
CA SER A 26 4.10 37.43 -29.29
C SER A 26 5.20 38.06 -28.41
N GLN A 27 5.77 37.24 -27.53
CA GLN A 27 6.86 37.62 -26.62
C GLN A 27 8.26 37.31 -27.16
N LYS A 28 8.36 36.80 -28.41
CA LYS A 28 9.61 36.37 -29.06
C LYS A 28 10.38 35.31 -28.25
N LEU A 29 9.64 34.42 -27.60
CA LEU A 29 10.17 33.28 -26.85
C LEU A 29 10.09 32.02 -27.69
N GLU A 30 11.10 31.15 -27.58
CA GLU A 30 11.00 29.78 -28.06
C GLU A 30 10.43 28.89 -26.95
N VAL A 31 9.46 28.04 -27.31
CA VAL A 31 8.79 27.12 -26.40
C VAL A 31 8.64 25.74 -27.02
N TYR A 32 8.86 24.73 -26.20
CA TYR A 32 8.79 23.33 -26.57
C TYR A 32 7.91 22.59 -25.57
N ALA A 33 6.98 21.77 -26.04
CA ALA A 33 6.38 20.74 -25.20
C ALA A 33 7.39 19.59 -25.06
N VAL A 34 7.60 19.07 -23.86
CA VAL A 34 8.69 18.12 -23.59
C VAL A 34 8.25 16.95 -22.72
N GLY A 35 9.11 15.95 -22.59
CA GLY A 35 8.99 14.98 -21.50
C GLY A 35 7.90 13.94 -21.70
N GLY A 36 7.20 13.63 -20.61
CA GLY A 36 6.17 12.59 -20.57
C GLY A 36 5.01 12.89 -21.53
N PHE A 37 4.67 14.17 -21.71
CA PHE A 37 3.61 14.59 -22.64
C PHE A 37 3.90 14.12 -24.07
N VAL A 38 5.10 14.38 -24.59
CA VAL A 38 5.47 14.01 -25.96
C VAL A 38 5.46 12.50 -26.14
N ARG A 39 6.03 11.77 -25.17
CA ARG A 39 6.01 10.30 -25.14
C ARG A 39 4.59 9.76 -25.17
N ASP A 40 3.73 10.26 -24.28
CA ASP A 40 2.37 9.75 -24.11
C ASP A 40 1.49 10.11 -25.31
N ALA A 41 1.69 11.28 -25.93
CA ALA A 41 1.06 11.63 -27.20
C ALA A 41 1.39 10.62 -28.31
N ILE A 42 2.67 10.23 -28.45
CA ILE A 42 3.09 9.24 -29.46
C ILE A 42 2.52 7.85 -29.15
N LEU A 43 2.42 7.47 -27.87
CA LEU A 43 1.83 6.21 -27.43
C LEU A 43 0.29 6.19 -27.41
N GLY A 44 -0.38 7.31 -27.73
CA GLY A 44 -1.83 7.44 -27.64
C GLY A 44 -2.39 7.36 -26.22
N ARG A 45 -1.59 7.75 -25.22
CA ARG A 45 -1.98 7.73 -23.80
C ARG A 45 -2.52 9.10 -23.37
N PRO A 46 -3.63 9.17 -22.63
CA PRO A 46 -4.14 10.44 -22.12
C PRO A 46 -3.21 11.00 -21.04
N THR A 47 -3.05 12.33 -21.04
CA THR A 47 -2.33 13.07 -19.99
C THR A 47 -3.02 14.38 -19.68
N THR A 48 -3.00 14.76 -18.41
CA THR A 48 -3.48 16.04 -17.87
C THR A 48 -2.35 16.99 -17.52
N ASP A 49 -1.11 16.52 -17.57
CA ASP A 49 0.08 17.29 -17.20
C ASP A 49 0.93 17.50 -18.46
N ILE A 50 1.20 18.77 -18.78
CA ILE A 50 2.01 19.17 -19.92
C ILE A 50 3.18 20.00 -19.44
N ASP A 51 4.39 19.52 -19.73
CA ASP A 51 5.62 20.21 -19.42
C ASP A 51 6.08 21.03 -20.64
N PHE A 52 6.39 22.29 -20.40
CA PHE A 52 6.95 23.21 -21.38
C PHE A 52 8.33 23.67 -20.97
N VAL A 53 9.25 23.66 -21.93
CA VAL A 53 10.57 24.28 -21.79
C VAL A 53 10.65 25.52 -22.66
N THR A 54 11.07 26.63 -22.06
CA THR A 54 11.30 27.89 -22.74
C THR A 54 12.79 28.25 -22.75
N LEU A 55 13.23 28.93 -23.81
CA LEU A 55 14.62 29.40 -23.91
C LEU A 55 14.78 30.82 -23.34
N GLY A 56 15.79 31.02 -22.49
CA GLY A 56 16.13 32.29 -21.86
C GLY A 56 15.72 32.39 -20.38
N GLN A 57 16.47 33.15 -19.59
CA GLN A 57 16.27 33.25 -18.15
C GLN A 57 14.93 33.90 -17.80
N GLY A 58 14.17 33.30 -16.88
CA GLY A 58 12.87 33.82 -16.42
C GLY A 58 11.71 33.67 -17.42
N SER A 59 11.99 33.21 -18.64
CA SER A 59 11.00 33.04 -19.72
C SER A 59 9.85 32.13 -19.35
N GLY A 60 10.10 31.06 -18.57
CA GLY A 60 9.05 30.12 -18.15
C GLY A 60 8.01 30.77 -17.23
N ILE A 61 8.47 31.57 -16.26
CA ILE A 61 7.58 32.31 -15.34
C ILE A 61 6.82 33.41 -16.09
N GLN A 62 7.50 34.09 -17.01
CA GLN A 62 6.89 35.12 -17.85
C GLN A 62 5.75 34.53 -18.69
N LEU A 63 6.00 33.42 -19.40
CA LEU A 63 5.01 32.77 -20.25
C LEU A 63 3.85 32.20 -19.41
N ALA A 64 4.13 31.57 -18.27
CA ALA A 64 3.10 31.06 -17.37
C ALA A 64 2.11 32.16 -16.92
N ARG A 65 2.60 33.36 -16.55
CA ARG A 65 1.74 34.48 -16.16
C ARG A 65 0.87 34.99 -17.31
N ALA A 66 1.43 35.07 -18.51
CA ALA A 66 0.70 35.47 -19.70
C ALA A 66 -0.40 34.46 -20.04
N ILE A 67 -0.09 33.16 -20.02
CA ILE A 67 -1.04 32.08 -20.27
C ILE A 67 -2.16 32.03 -19.23
N SER A 68 -1.84 32.23 -17.95
CA SER A 68 -2.85 32.35 -16.90
C SER A 68 -3.84 33.47 -17.18
N THR A 69 -3.36 34.61 -17.69
CA THR A 69 -4.18 35.77 -18.02
C THR A 69 -5.02 35.52 -19.27
N HIS A 70 -4.40 35.00 -20.33
CA HIS A 70 -5.05 34.75 -21.62
C HIS A 70 -6.13 33.66 -21.51
N LEU A 71 -5.85 32.56 -20.83
CA LEU A 71 -6.75 31.40 -20.78
C LEU A 71 -7.66 31.36 -19.54
N GLY A 72 -7.61 32.38 -18.69
CA GLY A 72 -8.35 32.41 -17.42
C GLY A 72 -7.92 31.31 -16.44
N GLY A 73 -6.66 30.88 -16.51
CA GLY A 73 -6.08 29.88 -15.61
C GLY A 73 -5.71 30.47 -14.26
N THR A 74 -5.52 29.60 -13.26
CA THR A 74 -4.99 30.00 -11.95
C THR A 74 -3.51 29.63 -11.87
N VAL A 75 -2.64 30.60 -11.58
CA VAL A 75 -1.23 30.31 -11.24
C VAL A 75 -1.21 29.54 -9.93
N ALA A 76 -0.94 28.24 -10.00
CA ALA A 76 -0.98 27.36 -8.85
C ALA A 76 0.28 27.54 -7.99
N HIS A 77 1.45 27.53 -8.62
CA HIS A 77 2.74 27.63 -7.93
C HIS A 77 3.78 28.36 -8.79
N VAL A 78 4.59 29.19 -8.15
CA VAL A 78 5.79 29.80 -8.77
C VAL A 78 6.98 29.50 -7.87
N TYR A 79 8.03 28.94 -8.45
CA TYR A 79 9.29 28.66 -7.79
C TYR A 79 10.41 29.47 -8.44
N PRO A 80 10.63 30.74 -8.03
CA PRO A 80 11.59 31.63 -8.68
C PRO A 80 13.02 31.07 -8.72
N LYS A 81 13.43 30.35 -7.66
CA LYS A 81 14.76 29.73 -7.55
C LYS A 81 15.04 28.66 -8.62
N PHE A 82 13.98 28.03 -9.14
CA PHE A 82 14.10 26.96 -10.13
C PHE A 82 13.64 27.41 -11.54
N GLY A 83 13.19 28.66 -11.67
CA GLY A 83 12.64 29.18 -12.93
C GLY A 83 11.36 28.47 -13.39
N THR A 84 10.61 27.89 -12.44
CA THR A 84 9.44 27.05 -12.71
C THR A 84 8.16 27.75 -12.30
N ALA A 85 7.11 27.64 -13.12
CA ALA A 85 5.76 28.07 -12.78
C ALA A 85 4.72 27.06 -13.31
N ALA A 86 3.70 26.77 -12.50
CA ALA A 86 2.60 25.89 -12.87
C ALA A 86 1.30 26.69 -12.96
N VAL A 87 0.56 26.51 -14.05
CA VAL A 87 -0.74 27.12 -14.30
C VAL A 87 -1.76 26.00 -14.46
N ARG A 88 -2.86 26.08 -13.71
CA ARG A 88 -3.99 25.17 -13.89
C ARG A 88 -5.04 25.84 -14.79
N VAL A 89 -5.35 25.19 -15.90
CA VAL A 89 -6.39 25.61 -16.86
C VAL A 89 -7.40 24.46 -16.95
N LYS A 90 -8.58 24.65 -16.35
CA LYS A 90 -9.57 23.57 -16.17
C LYS A 90 -8.92 22.37 -15.45
N ASP A 91 -8.97 21.18 -16.05
CA ASP A 91 -8.41 19.94 -15.51
C ASP A 91 -6.97 19.67 -15.97
N VAL A 92 -6.35 20.60 -16.72
CA VAL A 92 -4.99 20.46 -17.23
C VAL A 92 -4.01 21.32 -16.42
N VAL A 93 -2.86 20.75 -16.08
CA VAL A 93 -1.75 21.44 -15.42
C VAL A 93 -0.66 21.70 -16.45
N LEU A 94 -0.27 22.96 -16.59
CA LEU A 94 0.78 23.43 -17.48
C LEU A 94 1.98 23.86 -16.66
N GLU A 95 3.07 23.12 -16.75
CA GLU A 95 4.32 23.44 -16.06
C GLU A 95 5.30 24.08 -17.04
N PHE A 96 5.77 25.29 -16.74
CA PHE A 96 6.71 26.03 -17.56
C PHE A 96 8.05 26.13 -16.83
N VAL A 97 9.12 25.71 -17.50
CA VAL A 97 10.48 25.71 -16.96
C VAL A 97 11.43 26.35 -17.98
N ALA A 98 12.31 27.24 -17.53
CA ALA A 98 13.39 27.72 -18.38
C ALA A 98 14.46 26.63 -18.58
N ALA A 99 14.96 26.47 -19.80
CA ALA A 99 16.02 25.52 -20.12
C ALA A 99 17.25 25.76 -19.24
N ARG A 100 17.78 24.68 -18.67
CA ARG A 100 18.81 24.75 -17.64
C ARG A 100 19.76 23.56 -17.68
N ARG A 101 20.98 23.81 -17.23
CA ARG A 101 21.98 22.79 -16.92
C ARG A 101 22.02 22.55 -15.42
N GLU A 102 22.22 21.30 -15.03
CA GLU A 102 22.29 20.90 -13.62
C GLU A 102 23.64 20.25 -13.33
N SER A 103 24.25 20.63 -12.21
CA SER A 103 25.42 19.95 -11.64
C SER A 103 25.13 19.48 -10.22
N TYR A 104 25.73 18.35 -9.83
CA TYR A 104 25.40 17.64 -8.61
C TYR A 104 26.63 17.48 -7.71
N ARG A 105 26.44 17.68 -6.40
CA ARG A 105 27.46 17.34 -5.39
C ARG A 105 27.22 15.90 -4.93
N LYS A 106 28.29 15.17 -4.62
CA LYS A 106 28.19 13.75 -4.24
C LYS A 106 27.31 13.54 -3.00
N ASP A 107 27.31 14.48 -2.06
CA ASP A 107 26.62 14.42 -0.77
C ASP A 107 25.20 15.03 -0.79
N SER A 108 24.77 15.61 -1.91
CA SER A 108 23.48 16.30 -1.99
C SER A 108 22.66 15.82 -3.17
N ARG A 109 21.37 15.56 -2.93
CA ARG A 109 20.40 15.34 -4.00
C ARG A 109 20.02 16.63 -4.73
N LYS A 110 20.18 17.81 -4.13
CA LYS A 110 19.75 19.08 -4.75
C LYS A 110 20.80 19.55 -5.76
N PRO A 111 20.43 19.76 -7.05
CA PRO A 111 21.36 20.28 -8.04
C PRO A 111 21.66 21.76 -7.84
N ILE A 112 22.81 22.18 -8.36
CA ILE A 112 23.12 23.56 -8.69
C ILE A 112 22.62 23.81 -10.11
N VAL A 113 21.82 24.85 -10.30
CA VAL A 113 21.12 25.18 -11.55
C VAL A 113 21.81 26.36 -12.22
N GLU A 114 22.11 26.21 -13.51
CA GLU A 114 22.66 27.25 -14.40
C GLU A 114 21.82 27.35 -15.67
N ASP A 115 21.89 28.47 -16.38
CA ASP A 115 21.24 28.62 -17.68
C ASP A 115 21.83 27.60 -18.68
N GLY A 116 20.98 27.04 -19.53
CA GLY A 116 21.37 25.98 -20.46
C GLY A 116 20.60 26.03 -21.77
N THR A 117 21.07 25.24 -22.73
CA THR A 117 20.38 25.01 -24.00
C THR A 117 19.20 24.03 -23.82
N LEU A 118 18.35 23.89 -24.84
CA LEU A 118 17.34 22.83 -24.86
C LEU A 118 18.01 21.44 -24.76
N GLU A 119 19.13 21.25 -25.46
CA GLU A 119 19.87 19.98 -25.42
C GLU A 119 20.40 19.69 -24.02
N ASP A 120 20.91 20.70 -23.28
CA ASP A 120 21.30 20.56 -21.87
C ASP A 120 20.11 20.13 -20.99
N ASP A 121 18.92 20.70 -21.21
CA ASP A 121 17.70 20.34 -20.47
C ASP A 121 17.25 18.90 -20.77
N LEU A 122 17.32 18.47 -22.03
CA LEU A 122 16.98 17.11 -22.42
C LEU A 122 18.02 16.10 -21.90
N LEU A 123 19.31 16.45 -21.93
CA LEU A 123 20.42 15.60 -21.50
C LEU A 123 20.36 15.28 -20.00
N ARG A 124 19.87 16.22 -19.18
CA ARG A 124 19.69 16.03 -17.74
C ARG A 124 18.47 15.19 -17.38
N ARG A 125 17.61 14.78 -18.32
CA ARG A 125 16.40 13.96 -18.02
C ARG A 125 16.74 12.51 -17.69
N ASP A 126 15.73 11.78 -17.23
CA ASP A 126 15.90 10.43 -16.73
C ASP A 126 16.13 9.40 -17.84
N PHE A 127 15.26 9.36 -18.85
CA PHE A 127 15.31 8.41 -19.95
C PHE A 127 15.17 9.09 -21.32
N THR A 128 15.74 8.49 -22.36
CA THR A 128 15.69 8.96 -23.75
C THR A 128 14.24 9.15 -24.24
N VAL A 129 13.35 8.22 -23.89
CA VAL A 129 11.91 8.31 -24.19
C VAL A 129 11.22 9.51 -23.52
N ASN A 130 11.82 10.10 -22.49
CA ASN A 130 11.37 11.32 -21.83
C ASN A 130 12.22 12.54 -22.20
N ALA A 131 13.21 12.37 -23.08
CA ALA A 131 14.11 13.42 -23.57
C ALA A 131 13.73 13.84 -25.00
N LEU A 132 12.44 13.81 -25.29
CA LEU A 132 11.82 14.28 -26.53
C LEU A 132 11.27 15.69 -26.33
N ALA A 133 11.37 16.53 -27.36
CA ALA A 133 10.82 17.87 -27.39
C ALA A 133 10.09 18.14 -28.70
N VAL A 134 8.98 18.86 -28.64
CA VAL A 134 8.23 19.28 -29.82
C VAL A 134 8.08 20.79 -29.80
N SER A 135 8.51 21.44 -30.87
CA SER A 135 8.36 22.89 -31.02
C SER A 135 6.90 23.29 -31.15
N LEU A 136 6.52 24.36 -30.46
CA LEU A 136 5.21 25.01 -30.63
C LEU A 136 5.36 26.38 -31.32
N ALA A 137 6.54 26.68 -31.87
CA ALA A 137 6.89 28.01 -32.38
C ALA A 137 6.32 28.25 -33.78
N GLY A 138 5.26 29.06 -33.88
CA GLY A 138 4.66 29.50 -35.15
C GLY A 138 4.18 28.34 -36.04
N GLU A 139 3.49 28.66 -37.14
CA GLU A 139 2.87 27.62 -37.98
C GLU A 139 3.88 26.69 -38.67
N LEU A 140 5.06 27.21 -39.03
CA LEU A 140 6.07 26.45 -39.78
C LEU A 140 6.83 25.42 -38.94
N ARG A 141 7.06 25.71 -37.64
CA ARG A 141 7.79 24.80 -36.75
C ARG A 141 6.87 24.07 -35.77
N PHE A 142 5.57 24.38 -35.74
CA PHE A 142 4.63 23.65 -34.91
C PHE A 142 4.68 22.15 -35.21
N GLY A 143 4.94 21.35 -34.18
CA GLY A 143 5.07 19.90 -34.32
C GLY A 143 6.48 19.41 -34.70
N GLU A 144 7.45 20.28 -34.97
CA GLU A 144 8.84 19.87 -35.24
C GLU A 144 9.40 19.09 -34.02
N LEU A 145 9.80 17.83 -34.25
CA LEU A 145 10.28 16.95 -33.19
C LEU A 145 11.81 17.02 -33.09
N LEU A 146 12.30 17.23 -31.87
CA LEU A 146 13.71 17.20 -31.51
C LEU A 146 13.97 15.97 -30.63
N ASP A 147 14.83 15.08 -31.15
CA ASP A 147 15.25 13.84 -30.50
C ASP A 147 16.77 13.64 -30.62
N PRO A 148 17.58 14.37 -29.84
CA PRO A 148 19.04 14.29 -29.91
C PRO A 148 19.60 12.95 -29.37
N PHE A 149 18.82 12.17 -28.63
CA PHE A 149 19.30 10.97 -27.92
C PHE A 149 18.70 9.65 -28.42
N GLY A 150 17.87 9.68 -29.47
CA GLY A 150 17.24 8.50 -30.05
C GLY A 150 16.11 7.92 -29.20
N GLY A 151 15.37 8.79 -28.49
CA GLY A 151 14.18 8.45 -27.73
C GLY A 151 13.06 7.84 -28.57
N LEU A 152 12.90 8.23 -29.85
CA LEU A 152 11.94 7.60 -30.75
C LEU A 152 12.27 6.13 -31.03
N MET A 153 13.55 5.83 -31.27
CA MET A 153 14.01 4.47 -31.50
C MET A 153 13.81 3.61 -30.25
N ASP A 154 14.10 4.18 -29.07
CA ASP A 154 13.87 3.49 -27.81
C ASP A 154 12.38 3.31 -27.51
N LEU A 155 11.53 4.26 -27.91
CA LEU A 155 10.08 4.18 -27.75
C LEU A 155 9.48 3.06 -28.61
N ASP A 156 9.88 2.97 -29.88
CA ASP A 156 9.48 1.91 -30.81
C ASP A 156 9.95 0.53 -30.33
N ALA A 157 11.16 0.45 -29.78
CA ALA A 157 11.73 -0.78 -29.22
C ALA A 157 11.20 -1.15 -27.82
N GLY A 158 10.33 -0.33 -27.22
CA GLY A 158 9.84 -0.55 -25.85
C GLY A 158 10.98 -0.59 -24.82
N LYS A 159 11.93 0.32 -24.92
CA LYS A 159 13.23 0.29 -24.22
C LYS A 159 13.43 1.52 -23.34
N LEU A 160 13.91 1.32 -22.12
CA LEU A 160 14.37 2.40 -21.23
C LEU A 160 15.89 2.46 -21.21
N ARG A 161 16.40 3.60 -21.70
CA ARG A 161 17.82 3.95 -21.75
C ARG A 161 18.00 5.37 -21.24
N THR A 162 19.12 5.66 -20.57
CA THR A 162 19.44 7.01 -20.07
C THR A 162 20.10 7.85 -21.17
N PRO A 163 19.86 9.18 -21.27
CA PRO A 163 20.52 10.04 -22.26
C PRO A 163 22.04 10.13 -22.06
N ARG A 164 22.48 10.09 -20.79
CA ARG A 164 23.89 10.06 -20.37
C ARG A 164 24.30 8.65 -19.93
N PRO A 165 25.61 8.36 -19.76
CA PRO A 165 26.06 7.12 -19.15
C PRO A 165 25.29 6.81 -17.85
N PRO A 166 24.68 5.62 -17.70
CA PRO A 166 23.75 5.31 -16.62
C PRO A 166 24.29 5.61 -15.22
N ARG A 167 25.57 5.27 -15.00
CA ARG A 167 26.24 5.51 -13.72
C ARG A 167 26.24 6.98 -13.32
N VAL A 168 26.47 7.89 -14.27
CA VAL A 168 26.44 9.35 -14.02
C VAL A 168 25.01 9.80 -13.74
N THR A 169 24.05 9.35 -14.55
CA THR A 169 22.63 9.68 -14.38
C THR A 169 22.10 9.27 -13.00
N PHE A 170 22.46 8.08 -12.51
CA PHE A 170 22.01 7.59 -11.21
C PHE A 170 22.82 8.12 -10.03
N ALA A 171 24.10 8.43 -10.23
CA ALA A 171 24.88 9.13 -9.22
C ALA A 171 24.32 10.54 -8.95
N ASP A 172 23.97 11.28 -10.01
CA ASP A 172 23.38 12.62 -9.92
C ASP A 172 22.00 12.58 -9.25
N ASP A 173 21.16 11.61 -9.64
CA ASP A 173 19.79 11.48 -9.15
C ASP A 173 19.40 10.01 -8.94
N PRO A 174 19.64 9.46 -7.73
CA PRO A 174 19.41 8.05 -7.45
C PRO A 174 17.94 7.61 -7.55
N LEU A 175 17.00 8.55 -7.38
CA LEU A 175 15.57 8.26 -7.50
C LEU A 175 15.21 7.78 -8.92
N ARG A 176 16.00 8.14 -9.94
CA ARG A 176 15.80 7.67 -11.32
C ARG A 176 15.87 6.15 -11.45
N MET A 177 16.55 5.47 -10.53
CA MET A 177 16.57 4.01 -10.51
C MET A 177 15.19 3.43 -10.13
N ILE A 178 14.51 4.01 -9.13
CA ILE A 178 13.14 3.62 -8.80
C ILE A 178 12.18 4.01 -9.94
N ARG A 179 12.38 5.19 -10.54
CA ARG A 179 11.61 5.62 -11.72
C ARG A 179 11.80 4.70 -12.92
N ALA A 180 12.98 4.10 -13.10
CA ALA A 180 13.22 3.11 -14.14
C ALA A 180 12.28 1.91 -13.97
N ALA A 181 12.18 1.38 -12.74
CA ALA A 181 11.25 0.30 -12.41
C ALA A 181 9.80 0.73 -12.61
N ARG A 182 9.43 1.96 -12.20
CA ARG A 182 8.09 2.51 -12.44
C ARG A 182 7.75 2.60 -13.92
N PHE A 183 8.59 3.25 -14.74
CA PHE A 183 8.30 3.42 -16.16
C PHE A 183 8.31 2.08 -16.91
N ALA A 184 9.21 1.17 -16.56
CA ALA A 184 9.22 -0.19 -17.13
C ALA A 184 7.88 -0.88 -16.89
N THR A 185 7.32 -0.70 -15.70
CA THR A 185 6.03 -1.26 -15.29
C THR A 185 4.86 -0.57 -16.00
N GLN A 186 4.77 0.77 -15.95
CA GLN A 186 3.62 1.52 -16.48
C GLN A 186 3.54 1.52 -18.02
N LEU A 187 4.68 1.40 -18.68
CA LEU A 187 4.78 1.40 -20.14
C LEU A 187 4.96 -0.02 -20.71
N SER A 188 5.13 -1.03 -19.85
CA SER A 188 5.51 -2.40 -20.26
C SER A 188 6.81 -2.44 -21.08
N PHE A 189 7.79 -1.64 -20.68
CA PHE A 189 9.10 -1.49 -21.35
C PHE A 189 10.19 -2.30 -20.65
N HIS A 190 11.25 -2.63 -21.38
CA HIS A 190 12.43 -3.30 -20.86
C HIS A 190 13.57 -2.32 -20.60
N ILE A 191 14.27 -2.47 -19.48
CA ILE A 191 15.45 -1.66 -19.16
C ILE A 191 16.67 -2.20 -19.91
N ASP A 192 17.37 -1.32 -20.63
CA ASP A 192 18.63 -1.63 -21.32
C ASP A 192 19.67 -2.27 -20.38
N GLN A 193 20.55 -3.13 -20.92
CA GLN A 193 21.54 -3.84 -20.11
C GLN A 193 22.52 -2.90 -19.38
N GLU A 194 23.03 -1.86 -20.04
CA GLU A 194 23.94 -0.91 -19.40
C GLU A 194 23.21 -0.05 -18.38
N THR A 195 21.95 0.33 -18.67
CA THR A 195 21.10 1.02 -17.69
C THR A 195 20.86 0.15 -16.45
N ARG A 196 20.52 -1.12 -16.62
CA ARG A 196 20.32 -2.07 -15.52
C ARG A 196 21.61 -2.30 -14.72
N LYS A 197 22.76 -2.34 -15.38
CA LYS A 197 24.08 -2.42 -14.72
C LYS A 197 24.37 -1.17 -13.90
N GLY A 198 24.09 0.01 -14.43
CA GLY A 198 24.20 1.28 -13.70
C GLY A 198 23.33 1.30 -12.44
N MET A 199 22.09 0.79 -12.53
CA MET A 199 21.20 0.69 -11.37
C MET A 199 21.80 -0.17 -10.24
N ARG A 200 22.43 -1.30 -10.58
CA ARG A 200 23.10 -2.17 -9.59
C ARG A 200 24.31 -1.50 -8.96
N GLN A 201 25.13 -0.82 -9.76
CA GLN A 201 26.36 -0.20 -9.31
C GLN A 201 26.12 0.99 -8.37
N GLU A 202 25.02 1.72 -8.57
CA GLU A 202 24.70 2.92 -7.81
C GLU A 202 23.57 2.70 -6.79
N ALA A 203 23.13 1.46 -6.54
CA ALA A 203 21.99 1.14 -5.67
C ALA A 203 22.09 1.78 -4.27
N GLN A 204 23.26 1.73 -3.64
CA GLN A 204 23.53 2.32 -2.32
C GLN A 204 23.31 3.83 -2.27
N ARG A 205 23.37 4.54 -3.41
CA ARG A 205 23.08 5.97 -3.48
C ARG A 205 21.64 6.29 -3.12
N LEU A 206 20.74 5.31 -3.03
CA LEU A 206 19.39 5.55 -2.52
C LEU A 206 19.38 6.11 -1.10
N GLU A 207 20.44 5.90 -0.30
CA GLU A 207 20.56 6.45 1.06
C GLU A 207 20.37 7.98 1.13
N ILE A 208 20.79 8.72 0.08
CA ILE A 208 20.64 10.18 0.04
C ILE A 208 19.26 10.65 -0.46
N VAL A 209 18.36 9.72 -0.78
CA VAL A 209 17.00 10.01 -1.23
C VAL A 209 16.06 9.86 -0.05
N SER A 210 15.18 10.84 0.16
CA SER A 210 14.19 10.74 1.23
C SER A 210 13.21 9.60 0.95
N GLN A 211 12.80 8.93 2.03
CA GLN A 211 11.92 7.78 1.93
C GLN A 211 10.58 8.12 1.28
N GLU A 212 10.02 9.30 1.54
CA GLU A 212 8.76 9.76 0.97
C GLU A 212 8.80 9.71 -0.57
N ARG A 213 9.91 10.16 -1.18
CA ARG A 213 10.07 10.13 -2.64
C ARG A 213 10.19 8.72 -3.19
N ILE A 214 10.85 7.82 -2.47
CA ILE A 214 10.93 6.40 -2.84
C ILE A 214 9.54 5.78 -2.77
N THR A 215 8.80 6.07 -1.70
CA THR A 215 7.45 5.58 -1.47
C THR A 215 6.47 6.12 -2.51
N ASP A 216 6.58 7.37 -2.94
CA ASP A 216 5.75 7.92 -4.02
C ASP A 216 5.92 7.16 -5.34
N GLU A 217 7.16 6.80 -5.69
CA GLU A 217 7.43 6.01 -6.90
C GLU A 217 6.99 4.55 -6.73
N LEU A 218 7.11 3.98 -5.51
CA LEU A 218 6.58 2.66 -5.18
C LEU A 218 5.05 2.62 -5.25
N HIS A 219 4.37 3.67 -4.77
CA HIS A 219 2.91 3.78 -4.87
C HIS A 219 2.46 3.67 -6.32
N LYS A 220 3.14 4.36 -7.24
CA LYS A 220 2.86 4.33 -8.68
C LYS A 220 3.20 2.99 -9.35
N ILE A 221 4.17 2.24 -8.82
CA ILE A 221 4.41 0.83 -9.24
C ILE A 221 3.23 -0.03 -8.79
N MET A 222 2.84 0.08 -7.51
CA MET A 222 1.72 -0.67 -6.94
C MET A 222 0.36 -0.35 -7.57
N ASP A 223 0.20 0.84 -8.13
CA ASP A 223 -1.02 1.30 -8.81
C ASP A 223 -1.14 0.77 -10.25
N SER A 224 -0.04 0.28 -10.84
CA SER A 224 -0.05 -0.27 -12.20
C SER A 224 -0.88 -1.56 -12.35
N SER A 225 -1.10 -1.98 -13.59
CA SER A 225 -1.82 -3.23 -13.92
C SER A 225 -1.04 -4.51 -13.60
N GLU A 226 0.30 -4.44 -13.55
CA GLU A 226 1.17 -5.57 -13.19
C GLU A 226 2.30 -5.11 -12.25
N PRO A 227 2.00 -4.78 -10.97
CA PRO A 227 3.02 -4.30 -10.03
C PRO A 227 4.21 -5.24 -9.88
N SER A 228 4.03 -6.54 -10.09
CA SER A 228 5.11 -7.51 -9.97
C SER A 228 6.30 -7.20 -10.87
N SER A 229 6.10 -6.63 -12.07
CA SER A 229 7.22 -6.34 -12.97
C SER A 229 8.19 -5.32 -12.36
N GLY A 230 7.66 -4.27 -11.74
CA GLY A 230 8.44 -3.24 -11.08
C GLY A 230 9.15 -3.77 -9.85
N LEU A 231 8.44 -4.54 -9.01
CA LEU A 231 9.00 -5.14 -7.81
C LEU A 231 10.12 -6.15 -8.15
N LYS A 232 9.98 -6.93 -9.22
CA LYS A 232 11.05 -7.81 -9.76
C LYS A 232 12.28 -7.01 -10.16
N ILE A 233 12.09 -5.90 -10.89
CA ILE A 233 13.21 -5.03 -11.30
C ILE A 233 13.95 -4.51 -10.07
N LEU A 234 13.22 -3.98 -9.07
CA LEU A 234 13.81 -3.43 -7.85
C LEU A 234 14.65 -4.47 -7.09
N GLU A 235 14.19 -5.72 -7.01
CA GLU A 235 14.93 -6.82 -6.38
C GLU A 235 16.13 -7.27 -7.23
N GLU A 236 15.98 -7.40 -8.55
CA GLU A 236 17.04 -7.83 -9.46
C GLU A 236 18.19 -6.82 -9.59
N THR A 237 17.92 -5.55 -9.31
CA THR A 237 18.94 -4.49 -9.26
C THR A 237 19.46 -4.22 -7.85
N GLY A 238 18.93 -4.91 -6.83
CA GLY A 238 19.34 -4.75 -5.43
C GLY A 238 18.76 -3.52 -4.73
N LEU A 239 17.99 -2.68 -5.43
CA LEU A 239 17.41 -1.45 -4.89
C LEU A 239 16.42 -1.74 -3.76
N LEU A 240 15.69 -2.85 -3.86
CA LEU A 240 14.68 -3.21 -2.85
C LEU A 240 15.30 -3.41 -1.46
N ARG A 241 16.55 -3.90 -1.38
CA ARG A 241 17.26 -4.13 -0.12
C ARG A 241 17.61 -2.85 0.61
N GLU A 242 17.79 -1.75 -0.12
CA GLU A 242 18.22 -0.47 0.44
C GLU A 242 17.09 0.21 1.23
N PHE A 243 15.83 0.08 0.79
CA PHE A 243 14.70 0.79 1.41
C PHE A 243 13.60 -0.14 1.98
N PHE A 244 13.46 -1.36 1.45
CA PHE A 244 12.45 -2.33 1.88
C PHE A 244 13.01 -3.76 2.04
N PRO A 245 14.05 -3.95 2.89
CA PRO A 245 14.72 -5.22 3.09
C PRO A 245 13.80 -6.34 3.57
N GLU A 246 12.72 -6.04 4.28
CA GLU A 246 11.75 -7.04 4.77
C GLU A 246 11.03 -7.75 3.62
N LEU A 247 10.75 -7.04 2.51
CA LEU A 247 10.21 -7.67 1.30
C LEU A 247 11.27 -8.47 0.56
N SER A 248 12.50 -7.95 0.46
CA SER A 248 13.64 -8.67 -0.14
C SER A 248 13.97 -9.97 0.61
N ALA A 249 13.78 -10.00 1.93
CA ALA A 249 14.01 -11.17 2.78
C ALA A 249 13.06 -12.35 2.48
N LEU A 250 11.97 -12.13 1.74
CA LEU A 250 11.12 -13.22 1.24
C LEU A 250 11.79 -14.04 0.13
N ARG A 251 12.82 -13.50 -0.51
CA ARG A 251 13.48 -14.13 -1.65
C ARG A 251 14.38 -15.27 -1.20
N GLY A 252 14.40 -16.33 -2.00
CA GLY A 252 15.29 -17.47 -1.83
C GLY A 252 14.55 -18.75 -1.50
N VAL A 253 15.24 -19.86 -1.72
CA VAL A 253 14.75 -21.22 -1.45
C VAL A 253 15.84 -21.98 -0.72
N ASP A 254 15.56 -22.35 0.53
CA ASP A 254 16.44 -23.21 1.30
C ASP A 254 16.12 -24.68 1.04
N THR A 255 17.17 -25.50 1.03
CA THR A 255 17.09 -26.94 0.84
C THR A 255 17.71 -27.65 2.02
N VAL A 256 16.91 -28.42 2.77
CA VAL A 256 17.38 -29.25 3.88
C VAL A 256 16.80 -30.64 3.70
N ALA A 257 17.64 -31.68 3.78
CA ALA A 257 17.24 -33.08 3.60
C ALA A 257 16.43 -33.34 2.30
N GLY A 258 16.78 -32.67 1.20
CA GLY A 258 16.08 -32.79 -0.09
C GLY A 258 14.73 -32.06 -0.18
N GLN A 259 14.26 -31.46 0.90
CA GLN A 259 13.00 -30.70 0.93
C GLN A 259 13.23 -29.22 0.71
N ARG A 260 12.40 -28.63 -0.17
CA ARG A 260 12.47 -27.23 -0.62
C ARG A 260 11.12 -26.56 -0.40
N HIS A 261 11.14 -25.30 0.01
CA HIS A 261 9.94 -24.46 -0.01
C HIS A 261 9.86 -23.65 -1.32
N LYS A 262 8.70 -23.04 -1.61
CA LYS A 262 8.56 -22.09 -2.72
C LYS A 262 9.32 -20.80 -2.42
N ASP A 263 9.71 -20.05 -3.44
CA ASP A 263 10.24 -18.70 -3.25
C ASP A 263 9.09 -17.77 -2.85
N ASN A 264 9.12 -17.28 -1.60
CA ASN A 264 8.00 -16.51 -1.03
C ASN A 264 7.90 -15.13 -1.70
N PHE A 265 9.02 -14.55 -2.16
CA PHE A 265 9.00 -13.25 -2.83
C PHE A 265 8.19 -13.33 -4.13
N TYR A 266 8.53 -14.25 -5.04
CA TYR A 266 7.80 -14.37 -6.30
C TYR A 266 6.34 -14.82 -6.10
N HIS A 267 6.06 -15.60 -5.04
CA HIS A 267 4.69 -15.91 -4.64
C HIS A 267 3.93 -14.65 -4.25
N THR A 268 4.44 -13.84 -3.32
CA THR A 268 3.82 -12.57 -2.92
C THR A 268 3.55 -11.66 -4.12
N LEU A 269 4.48 -11.58 -5.06
CA LEU A 269 4.28 -10.79 -6.28
C LEU A 269 3.12 -11.29 -7.14
N GLN A 270 2.97 -12.61 -7.28
CA GLN A 270 1.83 -13.21 -7.98
C GLN A 270 0.51 -12.89 -7.27
N VAL A 271 0.48 -12.91 -5.94
CA VAL A 271 -0.73 -12.56 -5.16
C VAL A 271 -1.12 -11.10 -5.38
N VAL A 272 -0.15 -10.18 -5.42
CA VAL A 272 -0.41 -8.76 -5.74
C VAL A 272 -1.06 -8.62 -7.11
N ASP A 273 -0.51 -9.22 -8.15
CA ASP A 273 -1.09 -9.14 -9.50
C ASP A 273 -2.48 -9.79 -9.57
N ASN A 274 -2.68 -10.92 -8.87
CA ASN A 274 -4.00 -11.56 -8.77
C ASN A 274 -5.03 -10.62 -8.14
N VAL A 275 -4.67 -9.92 -7.05
CA VAL A 275 -5.55 -8.91 -6.43
C VAL A 275 -5.85 -7.78 -7.40
N VAL A 276 -4.87 -7.28 -8.16
CA VAL A 276 -5.11 -6.26 -9.19
C VAL A 276 -6.10 -6.74 -10.25
N ALA A 277 -6.05 -8.02 -10.63
CA ALA A 277 -6.92 -8.59 -11.63
C ALA A 277 -8.35 -8.88 -11.13
N THR A 278 -8.55 -9.10 -9.83
CA THR A 278 -9.85 -9.52 -9.26
C THR A 278 -10.56 -8.45 -8.45
N ALA A 279 -9.83 -7.53 -7.82
CA ALA A 279 -10.41 -6.53 -6.94
C ALA A 279 -10.88 -5.29 -7.73
N PRO A 280 -11.92 -4.59 -7.25
CA PRO A 280 -12.27 -3.26 -7.74
C PRO A 280 -11.08 -2.29 -7.69
N SER A 281 -10.98 -1.38 -8.65
CA SER A 281 -9.81 -0.50 -8.81
C SER A 281 -9.61 0.49 -7.65
N ASP A 282 -10.65 0.79 -6.88
CA ASP A 282 -10.61 1.67 -5.71
C ASP A 282 -10.02 1.00 -4.45
N ARG A 283 -9.84 -0.33 -4.46
CA ARG A 283 -9.28 -1.11 -3.34
C ARG A 283 -7.74 -1.10 -3.34
N TYR A 284 -7.15 0.10 -3.37
CA TYR A 284 -5.70 0.27 -3.43
C TYR A 284 -4.96 -0.39 -2.25
N TRP A 285 -5.46 -0.25 -1.02
CA TRP A 285 -4.82 -0.79 0.18
C TRP A 285 -4.88 -2.32 0.28
N LEU A 286 -5.79 -2.98 -0.45
CA LEU A 286 -5.82 -4.43 -0.57
C LEU A 286 -4.56 -4.95 -1.27
N ARG A 287 -4.00 -4.18 -2.21
CA ARG A 287 -2.70 -4.49 -2.86
C ARG A 287 -1.55 -4.47 -1.85
N TRP A 288 -1.60 -3.57 -0.87
CA TRP A 288 -0.63 -3.53 0.24
C TRP A 288 -0.80 -4.69 1.21
N ALA A 289 -2.05 -5.09 1.52
CA ALA A 289 -2.30 -6.31 2.28
C ALA A 289 -1.75 -7.54 1.54
N ALA A 290 -1.94 -7.65 0.23
CA ALA A 290 -1.34 -8.68 -0.60
C ALA A 290 0.20 -8.64 -0.59
N LEU A 291 0.82 -7.46 -0.66
CA LEU A 291 2.27 -7.32 -0.60
C LEU A 291 2.86 -7.75 0.76
N LEU A 292 2.09 -7.58 1.85
CA LEU A 292 2.56 -7.77 3.22
C LEU A 292 2.07 -9.07 3.89
N HIS A 293 1.13 -9.81 3.31
CA HIS A 293 0.52 -10.99 3.96
C HIS A 293 1.56 -12.00 4.47
N ASP A 294 2.63 -12.17 3.69
CA ASP A 294 3.70 -13.14 3.94
C ASP A 294 4.95 -12.55 4.60
N VAL A 295 4.98 -11.25 4.93
CA VAL A 295 6.19 -10.56 5.40
C VAL A 295 6.78 -11.16 6.69
N GLY A 296 5.97 -11.89 7.47
CA GLY A 296 6.38 -12.60 8.67
C GLY A 296 7.11 -13.94 8.42
N LYS A 297 7.04 -14.51 7.22
CA LYS A 297 7.60 -15.84 6.91
C LYS A 297 9.11 -15.96 7.21
N PRO A 298 9.99 -15.02 6.83
CA PRO A 298 11.43 -15.14 7.10
C PRO A 298 11.76 -15.28 8.58
N LEU A 299 10.99 -14.61 9.45
CA LEU A 299 11.22 -14.61 10.91
C LEU A 299 10.61 -15.83 11.64
N THR A 300 9.71 -16.55 10.97
CA THR A 300 8.98 -17.71 11.53
C THR A 300 9.37 -19.04 10.88
N LYS A 301 10.22 -18.98 9.87
CA LYS A 301 10.74 -20.13 9.12
C LYS A 301 11.45 -21.11 10.05
N ARG A 302 10.97 -22.35 10.08
CA ARG A 302 11.59 -23.46 10.83
C ARG A 302 11.58 -24.74 10.01
N PHE A 303 12.65 -25.53 10.10
CA PHE A 303 12.68 -26.87 9.53
C PHE A 303 12.36 -27.89 10.61
N THR A 304 11.33 -28.70 10.38
CA THR A 304 10.94 -29.80 11.27
C THR A 304 11.23 -31.12 10.55
N PRO A 305 12.07 -32.01 11.10
CA PRO A 305 12.29 -33.34 10.53
C PRO A 305 10.97 -34.08 10.31
N GLY A 306 10.78 -34.68 9.13
CA GLY A 306 9.53 -35.34 8.74
C GLY A 306 8.49 -34.42 8.08
N SER A 307 8.22 -33.26 8.67
CA SER A 307 7.19 -32.31 8.17
C SER A 307 7.73 -31.27 7.19
N GLY A 308 9.03 -31.00 7.20
CA GLY A 308 9.69 -30.05 6.31
C GLY A 308 9.72 -28.60 6.81
N TRP A 309 9.73 -27.68 5.86
CA TRP A 309 9.72 -26.24 6.15
C TRP A 309 8.33 -25.77 6.57
N THR A 310 8.26 -25.11 7.73
CA THR A 310 7.03 -24.54 8.30
C THR A 310 7.20 -23.06 8.58
N PHE A 311 6.09 -22.33 8.58
CA PHE A 311 6.01 -20.88 8.81
C PHE A 311 4.88 -20.55 9.81
N HIS A 312 4.75 -21.36 10.86
CA HIS A 312 3.66 -21.20 11.83
C HIS A 312 3.70 -19.82 12.52
N GLY A 313 2.55 -19.14 12.57
CA GLY A 313 2.42 -17.83 13.21
C GLY A 313 2.97 -16.65 12.39
N HIS A 314 3.20 -16.82 11.09
CA HIS A 314 3.70 -15.72 10.24
C HIS A 314 2.67 -14.61 10.06
N GLU A 315 1.38 -14.91 10.16
CA GLU A 315 0.25 -13.97 10.16
C GLU A 315 0.26 -13.05 11.40
N ASP A 316 0.45 -13.63 12.60
CA ASP A 316 0.61 -12.84 13.84
C ASP A 316 1.92 -12.04 13.80
N ARG A 317 3.03 -12.68 13.42
CA ARG A 317 4.32 -11.97 13.34
C ARG A 317 4.29 -10.86 12.30
N GLY A 318 3.72 -11.13 11.13
CA GLY A 318 3.58 -10.19 10.01
C GLY A 318 2.69 -9.02 10.36
N SER A 319 1.52 -9.25 10.96
CA SER A 319 0.62 -8.18 11.40
C SER A 319 1.29 -7.24 12.41
N ARG A 320 2.09 -7.77 13.35
CA ARG A 320 2.88 -6.96 14.30
C ARG A 320 4.00 -6.15 13.63
N MET A 321 4.43 -6.53 12.42
CA MET A 321 5.41 -5.77 11.63
C MET A 321 4.78 -4.59 10.89
N VAL A 322 3.50 -4.68 10.50
CA VAL A 322 2.81 -3.68 9.67
C VAL A 322 2.98 -2.24 10.21
N PRO A 323 2.73 -1.92 11.50
CA PRO A 323 2.88 -0.54 11.98
C PRO A 323 4.30 0.01 11.87
N LYS A 324 5.32 -0.85 12.02
CA LYS A 324 6.73 -0.44 11.87
C LYS A 324 7.07 -0.21 10.40
N LEU A 325 6.59 -1.07 9.51
CA LEU A 325 6.79 -0.94 8.06
C LEU A 325 6.12 0.32 7.52
N PHE A 326 4.89 0.61 7.93
CA PHE A 326 4.19 1.82 7.53
C PHE A 326 4.93 3.08 7.94
N ARG A 327 5.40 3.16 9.20
CA ARG A 327 6.24 4.29 9.66
C ARG A 327 7.55 4.39 8.90
N LYS A 328 8.24 3.25 8.68
CA LYS A 328 9.51 3.18 7.96
C LYS A 328 9.33 3.69 6.55
N LEU A 329 8.31 3.22 5.83
CA LEU A 329 8.00 3.61 4.44
C LEU A 329 7.25 4.94 4.33
N ARG A 330 7.01 5.67 5.44
CA ARG A 330 6.25 6.93 5.42
C ARG A 330 4.83 6.80 4.84
N LEU A 331 4.21 5.64 5.02
CA LEU A 331 2.82 5.38 4.66
C LEU A 331 1.85 5.96 5.70
N PRO A 332 0.59 6.21 5.36
CA PRO A 332 -0.42 6.71 6.29
C PRO A 332 -0.68 5.75 7.46
N THR A 333 -0.64 6.26 8.69
CA THR A 333 -0.76 5.45 9.93
C THR A 333 -2.14 5.52 10.58
N ASP A 334 -3.17 5.79 9.77
CA ASP A 334 -4.58 5.89 10.16
C ASP A 334 -5.31 4.55 9.90
N GLU A 335 -6.62 4.61 9.67
CA GLU A 335 -7.49 3.47 9.36
C GLU A 335 -6.94 2.58 8.22
N ARG A 336 -6.19 3.14 7.27
CA ARG A 336 -5.57 2.40 6.16
C ARG A 336 -4.53 1.40 6.65
N MET A 337 -3.73 1.78 7.65
CA MET A 337 -2.76 0.89 8.30
C MET A 337 -3.47 -0.19 9.10
N ALA A 338 -4.52 0.18 9.84
CA ALA A 338 -5.31 -0.76 10.64
C ALA A 338 -5.99 -1.82 9.75
N TYR A 339 -6.54 -1.40 8.61
CA TYR A 339 -7.09 -2.26 7.56
C TYR A 339 -6.05 -3.29 7.06
N VAL A 340 -4.87 -2.82 6.61
CA VAL A 340 -3.81 -3.71 6.13
C VAL A 340 -3.35 -4.66 7.23
N GLN A 341 -3.17 -4.16 8.46
CA GLN A 341 -2.77 -4.97 9.60
C GLN A 341 -3.80 -6.08 9.90
N LYS A 342 -5.10 -5.76 9.86
CA LYS A 342 -6.20 -6.70 10.08
C LYS A 342 -6.21 -7.80 9.01
N LEU A 343 -6.12 -7.44 7.73
CA LEU A 343 -6.09 -8.42 6.65
C LEU A 343 -4.88 -9.36 6.74
N VAL A 344 -3.68 -8.81 7.04
CA VAL A 344 -2.48 -9.63 7.26
C VAL A 344 -2.66 -10.56 8.47
N ALA A 345 -3.33 -10.14 9.54
CA ALA A 345 -3.58 -11.01 10.69
C ALA A 345 -4.58 -12.15 10.39
N LEU A 346 -5.57 -11.89 9.53
CA LEU A 346 -6.70 -12.80 9.32
C LEU A 346 -6.55 -13.72 8.10
N HIS A 347 -5.62 -13.45 7.16
CA HIS A 347 -5.57 -14.11 5.85
C HIS A 347 -5.48 -15.65 5.88
N HIS A 348 -4.94 -16.25 6.95
CA HIS A 348 -4.86 -17.71 7.05
C HIS A 348 -6.19 -18.38 7.48
N ARG A 349 -7.10 -17.61 8.11
CA ARG A 349 -8.33 -18.16 8.72
C ARG A 349 -9.33 -18.71 7.71
N PRO A 350 -9.63 -18.03 6.59
CA PRO A 350 -10.55 -18.60 5.59
C PRO A 350 -10.04 -19.91 4.97
N VAL A 351 -8.72 -20.07 4.82
CA VAL A 351 -8.12 -21.29 4.25
C VAL A 351 -8.33 -22.48 5.19
N ALA A 352 -8.16 -22.29 6.49
CA ALA A 352 -8.35 -23.36 7.48
C ALA A 352 -9.78 -23.93 7.45
N LEU A 353 -10.78 -23.10 7.11
CA LEU A 353 -12.17 -23.53 6.96
C LEU A 353 -12.38 -24.44 5.74
N VAL A 354 -11.48 -24.43 4.75
CA VAL A 354 -11.60 -25.32 3.57
C VAL A 354 -11.23 -26.76 3.92
N ASP A 355 -10.29 -26.95 4.85
CA ASP A 355 -9.72 -28.25 5.18
C ASP A 355 -10.51 -28.99 6.29
N ASP A 356 -11.27 -28.27 7.12
CA ASP A 356 -12.11 -28.80 8.21
C ASP A 356 -13.61 -28.78 7.86
N GLU A 357 -14.45 -29.55 8.57
CA GLU A 357 -15.90 -29.31 8.53
C GLU A 357 -16.18 -27.89 9.06
N VAL A 358 -16.59 -26.99 8.16
CA VAL A 358 -16.85 -25.58 8.47
C VAL A 358 -17.93 -25.49 9.55
N THR A 359 -17.54 -25.19 10.79
CA THR A 359 -18.50 -24.91 11.86
C THR A 359 -19.04 -23.49 11.73
N ASP A 360 -20.34 -23.32 11.96
CA ASP A 360 -20.97 -22.00 11.98
C ASP A 360 -20.27 -21.05 12.95
N SER A 361 -19.80 -21.53 14.11
CA SER A 361 -19.09 -20.68 15.08
C SER A 361 -17.79 -20.10 14.51
N ALA A 362 -17.00 -20.89 13.77
CA ALA A 362 -15.76 -20.39 13.18
C ALA A 362 -16.05 -19.32 12.11
N VAL A 363 -17.14 -19.47 11.35
CA VAL A 363 -17.63 -18.48 10.38
C VAL A 363 -18.09 -17.21 11.10
N ARG A 364 -18.91 -17.32 12.16
CA ARG A 364 -19.37 -16.17 12.97
C ARG A 364 -18.22 -15.37 13.53
N ARG A 365 -17.23 -16.04 14.14
CA ARG A 365 -16.05 -15.40 14.70
C ARG A 365 -15.27 -14.65 13.62
N LEU A 366 -15.09 -15.23 12.43
CA LEU A 366 -14.38 -14.55 11.36
C LEU A 366 -15.16 -13.39 10.75
N LEU A 367 -16.48 -13.51 10.60
CA LEU A 367 -17.36 -12.39 10.20
C LEU A 367 -17.25 -11.23 11.19
N PHE A 368 -17.30 -11.53 12.49
CA PHE A 368 -17.15 -10.54 13.54
C PHE A 368 -15.77 -9.87 13.54
N ASP A 369 -14.69 -10.65 13.46
CA ASP A 369 -13.32 -10.13 13.52
C ASP A 369 -12.93 -9.34 12.26
N ALA A 370 -13.41 -9.77 11.09
CA ALA A 370 -13.16 -9.06 9.82
C ALA A 370 -14.07 -7.83 9.66
N GLY A 371 -15.32 -7.92 10.14
CA GLY A 371 -16.32 -6.86 9.97
C GLY A 371 -16.60 -6.57 8.51
N GLU A 372 -16.66 -5.28 8.15
CA GLU A 372 -16.87 -4.80 6.78
C GLU A 372 -15.77 -5.25 5.79
N ASP A 373 -14.58 -5.61 6.27
CA ASP A 373 -13.43 -5.98 5.42
C ASP A 373 -13.43 -7.47 5.03
N ILE A 374 -14.48 -8.24 5.36
CA ILE A 374 -14.55 -9.67 5.05
C ILE A 374 -14.48 -9.95 3.55
N ASP A 375 -15.11 -9.12 2.71
CA ASP A 375 -15.11 -9.35 1.26
C ASP A 375 -13.70 -9.17 0.68
N ASP A 376 -12.99 -8.14 1.14
CA ASP A 376 -11.59 -7.89 0.77
C ASP A 376 -10.66 -8.99 1.31
N LEU A 377 -10.92 -9.51 2.52
CA LEU A 377 -10.21 -10.67 3.05
C LEU A 377 -10.41 -11.91 2.17
N MET A 378 -11.63 -12.17 1.71
CA MET A 378 -11.94 -13.29 0.82
C MET A 378 -11.27 -13.13 -0.55
N ILE A 379 -11.20 -11.90 -1.09
CA ILE A 379 -10.45 -11.58 -2.31
C ILE A 379 -8.95 -11.88 -2.12
N LEU A 380 -8.35 -11.39 -1.03
CA LEU A 380 -6.93 -11.63 -0.71
C LEU A 380 -6.62 -13.13 -0.63
N VAL A 381 -7.43 -13.89 0.11
CA VAL A 381 -7.21 -15.33 0.28
C VAL A 381 -7.41 -16.08 -1.04
N ARG A 382 -8.42 -15.71 -1.84
CA ARG A 382 -8.60 -16.30 -3.16
C ARG A 382 -7.41 -16.04 -4.07
N ALA A 383 -6.85 -14.82 -4.03
CA ALA A 383 -5.67 -14.44 -4.79
C ALA A 383 -4.40 -15.19 -4.34
N ASP A 384 -4.34 -15.61 -3.07
CA ASP A 384 -3.24 -16.39 -2.48
C ASP A 384 -3.27 -17.88 -2.87
N ILE A 385 -4.38 -18.39 -3.41
CA ILE A 385 -4.48 -19.77 -3.91
C ILE A 385 -3.67 -19.91 -5.22
N THR A 386 -2.35 -20.07 -5.08
CA THR A 386 -1.41 -20.23 -6.19
C THR A 386 -0.81 -21.64 -6.23
N SER A 387 -0.74 -22.22 -7.43
CA SER A 387 -0.03 -23.48 -7.65
C SER A 387 0.39 -23.62 -9.11
N ARG A 388 1.51 -24.32 -9.33
CA ARG A 388 1.94 -24.72 -10.68
C ARG A 388 1.02 -25.79 -11.30
N ASN A 389 0.16 -26.44 -10.50
CA ASN A 389 -0.80 -27.43 -10.99
C ASN A 389 -2.20 -26.79 -11.13
N PRO A 390 -2.69 -26.55 -12.36
CA PRO A 390 -3.99 -25.90 -12.59
C PRO A 390 -5.18 -26.70 -12.06
N GLN A 391 -5.12 -28.03 -12.05
CA GLN A 391 -6.19 -28.86 -11.50
C GLN A 391 -6.31 -28.70 -9.99
N ARG A 392 -5.16 -28.61 -9.29
CA ARG A 392 -5.12 -28.33 -7.85
C ARG A 392 -5.71 -26.96 -7.56
N VAL A 393 -5.31 -25.91 -8.29
CA VAL A 393 -5.88 -24.56 -8.14
C VAL A 393 -7.40 -24.60 -8.28
N ARG A 394 -7.93 -25.21 -9.35
CA ARG A 394 -9.38 -25.31 -9.57
C ARG A 394 -10.11 -26.04 -8.44
N ARG A 395 -9.52 -27.11 -7.89
CA ARG A 395 -10.11 -27.84 -6.75
C ARG A 395 -10.20 -26.94 -5.51
N TYR A 396 -9.11 -26.25 -5.16
CA TYR A 396 -9.10 -25.35 -4.00
C TYR A 396 -10.06 -24.18 -4.18
N LEU A 397 -10.11 -23.56 -5.37
CA LEU A 397 -11.06 -22.48 -5.66
C LEU A 397 -12.52 -22.94 -5.50
N ARG A 398 -12.89 -24.13 -6.00
CA ARG A 398 -14.24 -24.68 -5.82
C ARG A 398 -14.59 -24.94 -4.35
N ALA A 399 -13.61 -25.43 -3.58
CA ALA A 399 -13.81 -25.66 -2.15
C ALA A 399 -13.98 -24.32 -1.41
N PHE A 400 -13.18 -23.31 -1.79
CA PHE A 400 -13.30 -21.94 -1.29
C PHE A 400 -14.63 -21.29 -1.65
N ASP A 401 -15.19 -21.54 -2.85
CA ASP A 401 -16.54 -21.07 -3.22
C ASP A 401 -17.62 -21.60 -2.26
N SER A 402 -17.43 -22.80 -1.69
CA SER A 402 -18.34 -23.34 -0.67
C SER A 402 -18.24 -22.59 0.66
N VAL A 403 -17.02 -22.20 1.05
CA VAL A 403 -16.80 -21.35 2.23
C VAL A 403 -17.46 -19.99 2.01
N SER A 404 -17.25 -19.35 0.86
CA SER A 404 -17.90 -18.07 0.52
C SER A 404 -19.42 -18.12 0.65
N ARG A 405 -20.09 -19.15 0.12
CA ARG A 405 -21.54 -19.33 0.29
C ARG A 405 -21.95 -19.45 1.75
N LYS A 406 -21.17 -20.17 2.56
CA LYS A 406 -21.46 -20.32 3.98
C LYS A 406 -21.36 -18.99 4.74
N PHE A 407 -20.42 -18.13 4.36
CA PHE A 407 -20.33 -16.77 4.91
C PHE A 407 -21.58 -15.94 4.56
N GLU A 408 -22.07 -16.03 3.32
CA GLU A 408 -23.31 -15.35 2.90
C GLU A 408 -24.52 -15.86 3.69
N GLU A 409 -24.65 -17.18 3.87
CA GLU A 409 -25.74 -17.79 4.64
C GLU A 409 -25.74 -17.36 6.12
N VAL A 410 -24.57 -17.42 6.77
CA VAL A 410 -24.45 -17.04 8.20
C VAL A 410 -24.65 -15.55 8.38
N GLU A 411 -24.11 -14.72 7.48
CA GLU A 411 -24.28 -13.27 7.56
C GLU A 411 -25.74 -12.85 7.35
N ALA A 412 -26.44 -13.45 6.38
CA ALA A 412 -27.85 -13.17 6.14
C ALA A 412 -28.73 -13.51 7.36
N LYS A 413 -28.31 -14.50 8.15
CA LYS A 413 -29.01 -14.94 9.35
C LYS A 413 -28.66 -14.09 10.58
N ASP A 414 -27.37 -13.87 10.83
CA ASP A 414 -26.87 -13.41 12.13
C ASP A 414 -26.35 -11.95 12.12
N GLN A 415 -26.21 -11.33 10.93
CA GLN A 415 -25.79 -9.93 10.71
C GLN A 415 -24.57 -9.50 11.53
N LEU A 416 -23.45 -10.22 11.36
CA LEU A 416 -22.28 -10.12 12.24
C LEU A 416 -21.21 -9.14 11.72
N ARG A 417 -21.23 -8.77 10.43
CA ARG A 417 -20.29 -7.76 9.89
C ARG A 417 -20.43 -6.42 10.61
N ASN A 418 -21.67 -6.05 10.90
CA ASN A 418 -22.04 -4.83 11.62
C ASN A 418 -22.60 -5.17 13.00
N PHE A 419 -21.94 -6.11 13.70
CA PHE A 419 -22.42 -6.58 15.00
C PHE A 419 -22.67 -5.42 15.97
N GLN A 420 -23.95 -5.20 16.26
CA GLN A 420 -24.37 -4.37 17.38
C GLN A 420 -24.78 -5.29 18.51
N PRO A 421 -24.20 -5.12 19.71
CA PRO A 421 -24.62 -5.90 20.86
C PRO A 421 -26.13 -5.75 21.06
N PRO A 422 -26.89 -6.85 21.17
CA PRO A 422 -28.34 -6.79 21.35
C PRO A 422 -28.75 -6.18 22.70
N LEU A 423 -27.80 -6.05 23.64
CA LEU A 423 -27.97 -5.35 24.91
C LEU A 423 -26.91 -4.25 25.05
N ASP A 424 -27.35 -3.03 25.37
CA ASP A 424 -26.45 -1.94 25.69
C ASP A 424 -26.09 -1.91 27.20
N GLY A 425 -25.17 -1.01 27.57
CA GLY A 425 -24.73 -0.93 28.96
C GLY A 425 -25.77 -0.35 29.91
N GLU A 426 -26.60 0.57 29.42
CA GLU A 426 -27.60 1.28 30.22
C GLU A 426 -28.75 0.35 30.57
N GLU A 427 -29.22 -0.40 29.59
CA GLU A 427 -30.23 -1.44 29.78
C GLU A 427 -29.79 -2.50 30.80
N ILE A 428 -28.56 -3.00 30.70
CA ILE A 428 -28.03 -3.96 31.68
C ILE A 428 -28.04 -3.35 33.08
N MET A 429 -27.64 -2.08 33.22
CA MET A 429 -27.65 -1.39 34.52
C MET A 429 -29.06 -1.28 35.11
N GLU A 430 -30.05 -0.90 34.30
CA GLU A 430 -31.44 -0.73 34.71
C GLU A 430 -32.09 -2.06 35.09
N VAL A 431 -32.01 -3.08 34.23
CA VAL A 431 -32.67 -4.37 34.43
C VAL A 431 -32.04 -5.15 35.59
N VAL A 432 -30.71 -5.12 35.70
CA VAL A 432 -29.99 -5.87 36.72
C VAL A 432 -29.96 -5.10 38.05
N GLY A 433 -30.09 -3.77 38.02
CA GLY A 433 -30.02 -2.90 39.19
C GLY A 433 -28.59 -2.62 39.65
N ILE A 434 -27.65 -2.45 38.70
CA ILE A 434 -26.22 -2.31 38.98
C ILE A 434 -25.66 -0.99 38.43
N ARG A 435 -24.54 -0.52 38.99
CA ARG A 435 -23.79 0.61 38.44
C ARG A 435 -22.84 0.16 37.33
N ALA A 436 -22.38 1.12 36.53
CA ALA A 436 -21.34 0.89 35.53
C ALA A 436 -20.09 0.29 36.20
N GLY A 437 -19.59 -0.83 35.65
CA GLY A 437 -18.49 -1.56 36.28
C GLY A 437 -18.14 -2.88 35.59
N VAL A 438 -17.37 -3.72 36.28
CA VAL A 438 -16.88 -5.01 35.74
C VAL A 438 -18.02 -5.99 35.46
N ALA A 439 -19.06 -6.02 36.30
CA ALA A 439 -20.23 -6.87 36.10
C ALA A 439 -20.91 -6.64 34.74
N VAL A 440 -21.12 -5.37 34.35
CA VAL A 440 -21.66 -5.01 33.02
C VAL A 440 -20.75 -5.54 31.90
N GLY A 441 -19.43 -5.39 32.07
CA GLY A 441 -18.44 -5.89 31.12
C GLY A 441 -18.46 -7.42 30.96
N ILE A 442 -18.61 -8.16 32.05
CA ILE A 442 -18.73 -9.63 32.06
C ILE A 442 -19.99 -10.06 31.30
N ILE A 443 -21.14 -9.45 31.61
CA ILE A 443 -22.41 -9.76 30.93
C ILE A 443 -22.30 -9.50 29.43
N LYS A 444 -21.83 -8.31 29.02
CA LYS A 444 -21.65 -7.96 27.61
C LYS A 444 -20.68 -8.89 26.89
N HIS A 445 -19.64 -9.38 27.58
CA HIS A 445 -18.70 -10.34 27.03
C HIS A 445 -19.33 -11.72 26.85
N ALA A 446 -19.98 -12.24 27.90
CA ALA A 446 -20.61 -13.56 27.89
C ALA A 446 -21.73 -13.67 26.84
N VAL A 447 -22.57 -12.65 26.71
CA VAL A 447 -23.61 -12.59 25.68
C VAL A 447 -23.00 -12.65 24.28
N ARG A 448 -21.96 -11.84 24.03
CA ARG A 448 -21.25 -11.84 22.74
C ARG A 448 -20.64 -13.21 22.41
N GLU A 449 -19.90 -13.80 23.35
CA GLU A 449 -19.29 -15.12 23.12
C GLU A 449 -20.36 -16.19 22.90
N ALA A 450 -21.49 -16.14 23.60
CA ALA A 450 -22.60 -17.07 23.39
C ALA A 450 -23.22 -16.93 21.99
N ILE A 451 -23.33 -15.72 21.44
CA ILE A 451 -23.78 -15.48 20.05
C ILE A 451 -22.74 -16.03 19.06
N LEU A 452 -21.46 -15.72 19.25
CA LEU A 452 -20.38 -16.19 18.36
C LEU A 452 -20.19 -17.72 18.39
N ASP A 453 -20.46 -18.35 19.53
CA ASP A 453 -20.48 -19.81 19.70
C ASP A 453 -21.76 -20.45 19.13
N GLY A 454 -22.78 -19.65 18.78
CA GLY A 454 -24.09 -20.13 18.32
C GLY A 454 -24.97 -20.73 19.42
N LYS A 455 -24.66 -20.45 20.69
CA LYS A 455 -25.47 -20.89 21.85
C LYS A 455 -26.79 -20.14 21.94
N ILE A 456 -26.80 -18.87 21.50
CA ILE A 456 -28.00 -18.03 21.41
C ILE A 456 -28.01 -17.27 20.06
N PRO A 457 -29.18 -16.92 19.51
CA PRO A 457 -29.26 -16.02 18.36
C PRO A 457 -28.85 -14.59 18.73
N ASN A 458 -28.51 -13.79 17.71
CA ASN A 458 -28.21 -12.36 17.86
C ASN A 458 -29.50 -11.53 18.01
N GLU A 459 -30.27 -11.81 19.06
CA GLU A 459 -31.59 -11.21 19.32
C GLU A 459 -31.68 -10.73 20.76
N HIS A 460 -32.44 -9.64 20.96
CA HIS A 460 -32.60 -9.00 22.27
C HIS A 460 -33.15 -9.95 23.33
N ASP A 461 -34.24 -10.66 23.05
CA ASP A 461 -34.90 -11.56 24.01
C ASP A 461 -33.98 -12.68 24.48
N ALA A 462 -33.22 -13.28 23.55
CA ALA A 462 -32.29 -14.36 23.86
C ALA A 462 -31.08 -13.85 24.67
N ALA A 463 -30.58 -12.66 24.34
CA ALA A 463 -29.52 -12.01 25.10
C ALA A 463 -29.98 -11.64 26.52
N SER A 464 -31.21 -11.12 26.66
CA SER A 464 -31.84 -10.80 27.94
C SER A 464 -32.01 -12.04 28.82
N ALA A 465 -32.46 -13.15 28.25
CA ALA A 465 -32.61 -14.42 28.96
C ALA A 465 -31.25 -14.92 29.48
N LEU A 466 -30.21 -14.90 28.65
CA LEU A 466 -28.86 -15.30 29.07
C LEU A 466 -28.30 -14.36 30.13
N MET A 467 -28.47 -13.05 29.98
CA MET A 467 -28.07 -12.06 30.99
C MET A 467 -28.66 -12.40 32.36
N MET A 468 -29.95 -12.72 32.42
CA MET A 468 -30.62 -13.06 33.69
C MET A 468 -30.10 -14.38 34.27
N GLN A 469 -29.73 -15.36 33.43
CA GLN A 469 -29.12 -16.61 33.88
C GLN A 469 -27.72 -16.41 34.49
N ILE A 470 -26.91 -15.50 33.93
CA ILE A 470 -25.51 -15.30 34.36
C ILE A 470 -25.33 -14.13 35.35
N LYS A 471 -26.41 -13.40 35.66
CA LYS A 471 -26.39 -12.20 36.51
C LYS A 471 -25.64 -12.41 37.82
N ASP A 472 -25.99 -13.46 38.56
CA ASP A 472 -25.45 -13.69 39.90
C ASP A 472 -23.97 -14.07 39.84
N ASP A 473 -23.55 -14.83 38.83
CA ASP A 473 -22.15 -15.15 38.58
C ASP A 473 -21.34 -13.89 38.22
N ALA A 474 -21.88 -13.04 37.35
CA ALA A 474 -21.24 -11.78 36.97
C ALA A 474 -21.09 -10.82 38.16
N LEU A 475 -22.09 -10.75 39.04
CA LEU A 475 -22.04 -10.01 40.30
C LEU A 475 -20.99 -10.56 41.26
N ARG A 476 -20.94 -11.89 41.43
CA ARG A 476 -19.92 -12.57 42.26
C ARG A 476 -18.52 -12.24 41.76
N ARG A 477 -18.27 -12.42 40.47
CA ARG A 477 -16.99 -12.13 39.81
C ARG A 477 -16.58 -10.66 39.93
N ALA A 478 -17.52 -9.73 39.78
CA ALA A 478 -17.24 -8.31 39.96
C ALA A 478 -16.85 -7.97 41.41
N LYS A 479 -17.53 -8.56 42.40
CA LYS A 479 -17.20 -8.39 43.81
C LYS A 479 -15.79 -8.92 44.14
N LEU A 480 -15.44 -10.11 43.62
CA LEU A 480 -14.08 -10.66 43.75
C LEU A 480 -13.02 -9.70 43.18
N TYR A 481 -13.28 -9.13 42.00
CA TYR A 481 -12.38 -8.14 41.40
C TYR A 481 -12.22 -6.88 42.27
N GLU A 482 -13.33 -6.35 42.79
CA GLU A 482 -13.31 -5.18 43.68
C GLU A 482 -12.50 -5.45 44.96
N GLU A 483 -12.70 -6.61 45.60
CA GLU A 483 -11.97 -7.00 46.82
C GLU A 483 -10.46 -7.10 46.57
N VAL A 484 -10.05 -7.73 45.46
CA VAL A 484 -8.63 -7.86 45.09
C VAL A 484 -8.02 -6.51 44.70
N VAL A 485 -8.75 -5.66 43.96
CA VAL A 485 -8.24 -4.33 43.57
C VAL A 485 -8.17 -3.37 44.75
N LEU A 486 -9.09 -3.47 45.72
CA LEU A 486 -9.05 -2.69 46.96
C LEU A 486 -7.87 -3.10 47.87
N SER A 487 -7.44 -4.36 47.82
CA SER A 487 -6.28 -4.84 48.57
C SER A 487 -4.93 -4.47 47.94
N MET A 488 -4.92 -4.01 46.68
CA MET A 488 -3.71 -3.69 45.92
C MET A 488 -3.08 -2.35 46.30
N ARG A 489 -1.73 -2.33 46.33
CA ARG A 489 -0.94 -1.10 46.40
C ARG A 489 -0.95 -0.38 45.05
N VAL A 490 -0.65 0.92 45.06
CA VAL A 490 -0.56 1.74 43.83
C VAL A 490 0.43 1.16 42.82
N SER A 491 1.56 0.63 43.31
CA SER A 491 2.59 -0.04 42.49
C SER A 491 2.13 -1.34 41.83
N GLU A 492 1.06 -1.96 42.33
CA GLU A 492 0.55 -3.27 41.87
C GLU A 492 -0.58 -3.13 40.84
N ARG A 493 -1.09 -1.91 40.65
CA ARG A 493 -2.18 -1.61 39.70
C ARG A 493 -1.93 -2.03 38.24
N PRO A 494 -0.70 -2.09 37.71
CA PRO A 494 -0.47 -2.66 36.38
C PRO A 494 -0.94 -4.12 36.25
N ALA A 495 -0.90 -4.92 37.32
CA ALA A 495 -1.38 -6.30 37.32
C ALA A 495 -2.91 -6.42 37.31
N ALA A 496 -3.63 -5.35 37.66
CA ALA A 496 -5.10 -5.35 37.70
C ALA A 496 -5.72 -5.64 36.32
N TYR A 497 -5.06 -5.23 35.22
CA TYR A 497 -5.54 -5.53 33.86
C TYR A 497 -5.53 -7.04 33.56
N ALA A 498 -4.46 -7.75 33.95
CA ALA A 498 -4.34 -9.19 33.75
C ALA A 498 -5.31 -9.96 34.66
N LEU A 499 -5.50 -9.52 35.91
CA LEU A 499 -6.51 -10.09 36.81
C LEU A 499 -7.93 -9.87 36.29
N LYS A 500 -8.19 -8.74 35.64
CA LYS A 500 -9.49 -8.48 35.01
C LYS A 500 -9.82 -9.52 33.93
N GLN A 501 -8.83 -9.97 33.15
CA GLN A 501 -9.04 -11.01 32.13
C GLN A 501 -9.42 -12.36 32.76
N GLU A 502 -8.72 -12.73 33.84
CA GLU A 502 -9.04 -13.95 34.62
C GLU A 502 -10.45 -13.87 35.22
N ILE A 503 -10.83 -12.71 35.76
CA ILE A 503 -12.19 -12.47 36.26
C ILE A 503 -13.23 -12.61 35.15
N MET A 504 -12.94 -12.12 33.95
CA MET A 504 -13.89 -12.11 32.84
C MET A 504 -14.08 -13.48 32.18
N THR A 505 -13.04 -14.31 32.13
CA THR A 505 -13.04 -15.53 31.30
C THR A 505 -12.46 -16.78 31.97
N GLY A 506 -11.79 -16.62 33.11
CA GLY A 506 -11.18 -17.71 33.85
C GLY A 506 -12.18 -18.61 34.56
N ASP A 507 -11.77 -19.85 34.76
CA ASP A 507 -12.48 -20.83 35.57
C ASP A 507 -12.17 -20.55 37.04
N LEU A 508 -13.11 -19.92 37.73
CA LEU A 508 -12.96 -19.52 39.12
C LEU A 508 -13.72 -20.50 40.01
N PRO A 509 -13.12 -20.91 41.15
CA PRO A 509 -13.83 -21.68 42.15
C PRO A 509 -15.18 -21.04 42.53
N GLU A 510 -16.19 -21.87 42.74
CA GLU A 510 -17.50 -21.40 43.23
C GLU A 510 -17.41 -20.84 44.65
N ASP A 511 -16.52 -21.40 45.47
CA ASP A 511 -16.24 -20.92 46.83
C ASP A 511 -15.50 -19.57 46.80
N HIS A 512 -16.02 -18.59 47.55
CA HIS A 512 -15.50 -17.22 47.58
C HIS A 512 -14.06 -17.14 48.09
N HIS A 513 -13.70 -17.95 49.10
CA HIS A 513 -12.37 -17.91 49.68
C HIS A 513 -11.33 -18.53 48.74
N ALA A 514 -11.66 -19.70 48.16
CA ALA A 514 -10.82 -20.35 47.17
C ALA A 514 -10.60 -19.48 45.92
N ALA A 515 -11.63 -18.75 45.47
CA ALA A 515 -11.51 -17.84 44.34
C ALA A 515 -10.59 -16.64 44.64
N LEU A 516 -10.67 -16.07 45.85
CA LEU A 516 -9.75 -15.01 46.28
C LEU A 516 -8.30 -15.52 46.36
N GLU A 517 -8.08 -16.71 46.92
CA GLU A 517 -6.72 -17.30 46.99
C GLU A 517 -6.12 -17.53 45.59
N HIS A 518 -6.93 -17.99 44.63
CA HIS A 518 -6.51 -18.15 43.24
C HIS A 518 -6.08 -16.81 42.62
N LEU A 519 -6.88 -15.77 42.81
CA LEU A 519 -6.58 -14.43 42.28
C LEU A 519 -5.37 -13.79 42.97
N GLU A 520 -5.18 -13.99 44.28
CA GLU A 520 -4.02 -13.53 45.04
C GLU A 520 -2.73 -14.26 44.61
N SER A 521 -2.82 -15.57 44.35
CA SER A 521 -1.73 -16.35 43.78
C SER A 521 -1.33 -15.86 42.38
N MET A 522 -2.32 -15.60 41.53
CA MET A 522 -2.09 -15.02 40.20
C MET A 522 -1.48 -13.62 40.27
N LYS A 523 -1.98 -12.77 41.17
CA LYS A 523 -1.42 -11.44 41.44
C LYS A 523 0.07 -11.54 41.80
N THR A 524 0.41 -12.44 42.72
CA THR A 524 1.79 -12.67 43.16
C THR A 524 2.69 -13.08 41.99
N ARG A 525 2.23 -13.97 41.11
CA ARG A 525 2.96 -14.38 39.90
C ARG A 525 3.15 -13.28 38.87
N LEU A 526 2.19 -12.36 38.74
CA LEU A 526 2.26 -11.24 37.79
C LEU A 526 3.20 -10.12 38.27
N LEU A 527 3.41 -10.02 39.58
CA LEU A 527 4.27 -9.01 40.21
C LEU A 527 5.72 -9.48 40.37
N ALA A 528 5.97 -10.79 40.30
CA ALA A 528 7.29 -11.41 40.29
C ALA A 528 7.89 -11.36 38.87
#